data_AF-A0A7X3TAJ1-F1
#
_entry.id   AF-A0A7X3TAJ1-F1
#
_cell.length_a   1.000
_cell.length_b   1.000
_cell.length_c   1.000
_cell.angle_alpha   90.00
_cell.angle_beta   90.00
_cell.angle_gamma   90.00
#
_symmetry.space_group_name_H-M   'P 1'
#
loop_
_entity.id
_entity.type
_entity.pdbx_description
1 polymer ?
#
loop_
_entity_poly.entity_id
_entity_poly.type
_entity_poly.pdbx_seq_one_letter_code
_entity_poly.pdbx_strand_id
1 'polypeptide(L)'
;MRKKITQFNQPHHVVFIVSLLFVLMFGLGCDNQYYDERLKMQVQQLDSDLKDRWSTSGVVILDTTPNGPADRAQLETGELISYVIAEYPVRDVGGFNSAIKQALDEDNNFILHLKDKPPLRIALRRQGDKVGFSVEGNGTVRVKEIQPGTPAANTDIQVGDLVEKIVDERKIYSLADYKKTLEKFSKKQFTFRTTELIGVKIAAVDALGELGDVRAIEPLVDLFKNSTEFSLRKEAINSLQRLVELSVLNELFQEFQSADTNQLPADSLQAQQLESAAILGLLTVDRNENTATLKAPFGTQFRHRSEALYQKINEGQLATLAQEYIQIEMEPEQEIRRACLAMIGILKPVSAIDALVAVLENPAEIPGIRFQAGLALSQIGEPAVDTLITAFEKGDTSTKDIAASALGSIGGSKARDRLINALEDSTESAIQLTLVDAIAKIGDVPSMRALERQLQQYQQDDESGVRIFLDEVFRSLAFSNN
;
A
#
# COMPACT_ATOMS: atom_id res chain seq x y z
N MET A 1 -47.61 46.29 -17.53
CA MET A 1 -46.69 47.12 -18.33
C MET A 1 -45.26 46.74 -17.95
N ARG A 2 -44.63 45.78 -18.63
CA ARG A 2 -43.65 45.94 -19.72
C ARG A 2 -42.40 46.79 -19.37
N LYS A 3 -41.26 46.07 -19.32
CA LYS A 3 -39.88 46.46 -19.73
C LYS A 3 -39.15 47.45 -18.78
N LYS A 4 -37.88 47.25 -18.39
CA LYS A 4 -36.73 46.71 -19.13
C LYS A 4 -35.65 46.16 -18.17
N ILE A 5 -35.22 44.96 -18.51
CA ILE A 5 -33.89 44.39 -18.31
C ILE A 5 -32.82 45.39 -18.76
N THR A 6 -31.78 45.59 -17.94
CA THR A 6 -30.42 45.88 -18.45
C THR A 6 -29.42 45.13 -17.59
N GLN A 7 -28.67 44.25 -18.26
CA GLN A 7 -27.56 43.48 -17.72
C GLN A 7 -26.45 44.43 -17.24
N PHE A 8 -25.90 44.17 -16.06
CA PHE A 8 -24.52 44.53 -15.73
C PHE A 8 -23.80 43.26 -15.27
N ASN A 9 -23.07 42.70 -16.23
CA ASN A 9 -22.01 41.72 -16.04
C ASN A 9 -20.85 42.44 -15.35
N GLN A 10 -20.33 41.94 -14.22
CA GLN A 10 -18.91 41.94 -13.82
C GLN A 10 -18.74 41.27 -12.42
N PRO A 11 -17.90 40.22 -12.28
CA PRO A 11 -17.63 39.54 -11.01
C PRO A 11 -16.31 40.05 -10.41
N HIS A 12 -16.33 41.15 -9.67
CA HIS A 12 -15.12 41.63 -8.95
C HIS A 12 -15.30 41.88 -7.45
N HIS A 13 -16.52 41.72 -6.91
CA HIS A 13 -16.79 42.00 -5.49
C HIS A 13 -17.02 40.77 -4.61
N VAL A 14 -17.22 39.57 -5.18
CA VAL A 14 -17.43 38.34 -4.39
C VAL A 14 -16.10 37.70 -3.96
N VAL A 15 -15.04 37.83 -4.77
CA VAL A 15 -13.70 37.28 -4.43
C VAL A 15 -13.06 38.01 -3.25
N PHE A 16 -13.30 39.32 -3.10
CA PHE A 16 -12.67 40.11 -2.04
C PHE A 16 -13.31 39.90 -0.65
N ILE A 17 -14.58 39.49 -0.59
CA ILE A 17 -15.31 39.26 0.66
C ILE A 17 -15.03 37.86 1.23
N VAL A 18 -14.73 36.87 0.37
CA VAL A 18 -14.31 35.52 0.81
C VAL A 18 -12.89 35.54 1.37
N SER A 19 -12.00 36.38 0.84
CA SER A 19 -10.63 36.54 1.39
C SER A 19 -10.60 37.27 2.75
N LEU A 20 -11.58 38.13 3.05
CA LEU A 20 -11.64 38.87 4.32
C LEU A 20 -12.30 38.07 5.45
N LEU A 21 -13.18 37.11 5.13
CA LEU A 21 -13.81 36.22 6.11
C LEU A 21 -12.88 35.10 6.61
N PHE A 22 -11.79 34.81 5.89
CA PHE A 22 -10.74 33.88 6.34
C PHE A 22 -9.86 34.43 7.47
N VAL A 23 -9.88 35.75 7.72
CA VAL A 23 -8.98 36.42 8.67
C VAL A 23 -9.61 36.58 10.08
N LEU A 24 -10.91 36.31 10.26
CA LEU A 24 -11.64 36.65 11.49
C LEU A 24 -12.09 35.45 12.36
N MET A 25 -11.53 34.26 12.13
CA MET A 25 -11.72 33.07 12.99
C MET A 25 -10.42 32.56 13.65
N PHE A 26 -9.34 33.35 13.65
CA PHE A 26 -8.12 33.06 14.41
C PHE A 26 -8.21 33.66 15.81
N GLY A 27 -9.02 33.05 16.65
CA GLY A 27 -9.10 33.34 18.07
C GLY A 27 -9.08 32.04 18.86
N LEU A 28 -7.88 31.66 19.34
CA LEU A 28 -7.55 30.53 20.23
C LEU A 28 -7.29 29.18 19.53
N GLY A 29 -6.09 29.01 18.98
CA GLY A 29 -5.49 27.72 18.61
C GLY A 29 -4.07 27.93 18.08
N CYS A 30 -3.09 27.13 18.51
CA CYS A 30 -1.66 27.30 18.20
C CYS A 30 -1.36 27.45 16.69
N ASP A 31 -0.61 28.48 16.30
CA ASP A 31 -0.11 28.70 14.93
C ASP A 31 0.95 27.64 14.54
N ASN A 32 0.50 26.42 14.21
CA ASN A 32 1.36 25.34 13.73
C ASN A 32 1.65 25.44 12.22
N GLN A 33 1.18 26.48 11.54
CA GLN A 33 1.40 26.70 10.11
C GLN A 33 2.19 28.00 9.83
N TYR A 34 2.87 28.04 8.69
CA TYR A 34 3.62 29.22 8.23
C TYR A 34 3.65 29.27 6.71
N TYR A 35 3.36 30.44 6.16
CA TYR A 35 3.56 30.72 4.75
C TYR A 35 4.87 31.49 4.56
N ASP A 36 5.81 30.93 3.79
CA ASP A 36 7.05 31.59 3.43
C ASP A 36 6.89 32.37 2.12
N GLU A 37 6.87 33.70 2.23
CA GLU A 37 6.71 34.61 1.10
C GLU A 37 7.84 34.53 0.07
N ARG A 38 9.05 34.15 0.48
CA ARG A 38 10.22 34.07 -0.41
C ARG A 38 10.20 32.78 -1.21
N LEU A 39 9.85 31.67 -0.56
CA LEU A 39 9.78 30.36 -1.19
C LEU A 39 8.45 30.13 -1.90
N LYS A 40 7.42 30.93 -1.59
CA LYS A 40 6.04 30.78 -2.05
C LYS A 40 5.52 29.38 -1.71
N MET A 41 5.65 29.03 -0.44
CA MET A 41 5.39 27.70 0.10
C MET A 41 4.76 27.79 1.47
N GLN A 42 3.74 26.98 1.73
CA GLN A 42 3.15 26.81 3.05
C GLN A 42 3.71 25.56 3.72
N VAL A 43 4.04 25.65 5.01
CA VAL A 43 4.51 24.51 5.81
C VAL A 43 3.75 24.40 7.12
N GLN A 44 3.73 23.20 7.68
CA GLN A 44 3.10 22.90 8.97
C GLN A 44 4.01 22.03 9.84
N GLN A 45 4.09 22.37 11.13
CA GLN A 45 4.64 21.46 12.12
C GLN A 45 3.61 20.38 12.49
N LEU A 46 4.04 19.12 12.44
CA LEU A 46 3.26 17.97 12.92
C LEU A 46 3.08 18.03 14.44
N ASP A 47 2.01 17.44 14.94
CA ASP A 47 1.48 17.64 16.29
C ASP A 47 2.50 17.41 17.42
N SER A 48 2.28 18.04 18.58
CA SER A 48 3.26 18.09 19.67
C SER A 48 3.56 16.74 20.33
N ASP A 49 2.69 15.74 20.18
CA ASP A 49 2.90 14.38 20.71
C ASP A 49 3.98 13.59 19.92
N LEU A 50 4.39 14.13 18.77
CA LEU A 50 5.51 13.65 17.97
C LEU A 50 6.83 14.41 18.27
N LYS A 51 6.78 15.42 19.15
CA LYS A 51 7.97 16.13 19.62
C LYS A 51 8.94 15.13 20.24
N ASP A 52 10.20 15.17 19.80
CA ASP A 52 11.29 14.26 20.20
C ASP A 52 11.27 12.84 19.60
N ARG A 53 10.35 12.51 18.67
CA ARG A 53 10.51 11.32 17.81
C ARG A 53 11.44 11.65 16.65
N TRP A 54 12.66 11.12 16.68
CA TRP A 54 13.74 11.50 15.75
C TRP A 54 13.43 11.35 14.27
N SER A 55 12.48 10.46 13.90
CA SER A 55 12.07 10.16 12.53
C SER A 55 10.97 11.07 11.97
N THR A 56 10.34 11.92 12.79
CA THR A 56 9.24 12.83 12.38
C THR A 56 9.50 14.29 12.76
N SER A 57 10.73 14.61 13.17
CA SER A 57 11.16 15.97 13.49
C SER A 57 11.36 16.77 12.21
N GLY A 58 10.57 17.84 12.04
CA GLY A 58 10.62 18.69 10.84
C GLY A 58 9.35 19.53 10.66
N VAL A 59 9.19 20.07 9.45
CA VAL A 59 7.95 20.70 9.00
C VAL A 59 7.51 20.08 7.68
N VAL A 60 6.22 19.80 7.53
CA VAL A 60 5.64 19.22 6.32
C VAL A 60 5.23 20.33 5.36
N ILE A 61 5.50 20.14 4.07
CA ILE A 61 5.07 21.04 3.00
C ILE A 61 3.57 20.83 2.76
N LEU A 62 2.78 21.88 2.93
CA LEU A 62 1.32 21.84 2.70
C LEU A 62 0.93 22.24 1.29
N ASP A 63 1.64 23.22 0.72
CA ASP A 63 1.34 23.75 -0.60
C ASP A 63 2.56 24.50 -1.15
N THR A 64 2.73 24.45 -2.47
CA THR A 64 3.72 25.23 -3.21
C THR A 64 3.02 26.01 -4.32
N THR A 65 3.37 27.29 -4.48
CA THR A 65 2.82 28.08 -5.59
C THR A 65 3.42 27.58 -6.92
N PRO A 66 2.59 27.25 -7.94
CA PRO A 66 3.08 26.80 -9.23
C PRO A 66 4.08 27.77 -9.86
N ASN A 67 5.17 27.24 -10.39
CA ASN A 67 6.34 27.96 -10.90
C ASN A 67 7.04 28.84 -9.84
N GLY A 68 6.72 28.72 -8.56
CA GLY A 68 7.37 29.42 -7.45
C GLY A 68 8.78 28.88 -7.14
N PRO A 69 9.57 29.53 -6.27
CA PRO A 69 10.91 29.06 -5.95
C PRO A 69 10.97 27.66 -5.34
N ALA A 70 10.03 27.29 -4.46
CA ALA A 70 9.91 25.94 -3.92
C ALA A 70 9.56 24.89 -4.99
N ASP A 71 8.57 25.19 -5.82
CA ASP A 71 8.13 24.31 -6.92
C ASP A 71 9.24 24.09 -7.96
N ARG A 72 9.97 25.15 -8.35
CA ARG A 72 11.16 25.02 -9.23
C ARG A 72 12.31 24.24 -8.60
N ALA A 73 12.35 24.16 -7.27
CA ALA A 73 13.28 23.32 -6.53
C ALA A 73 12.77 21.87 -6.35
N GLN A 74 11.63 21.53 -6.97
CA GLN A 74 11.00 20.21 -6.94
C GLN A 74 10.61 19.77 -5.52
N LEU A 75 10.23 20.72 -4.68
CA LEU A 75 9.66 20.40 -3.37
C LEU A 75 8.20 20.03 -3.53
N GLU A 76 7.82 18.88 -2.99
CA GLU A 76 6.49 18.31 -3.17
C GLU A 76 5.63 18.45 -1.91
N THR A 77 4.32 18.59 -2.13
CA THR A 77 3.35 18.60 -1.03
C THR A 77 3.36 17.26 -0.30
N GLY A 78 3.41 17.30 1.03
CA GLY A 78 3.48 16.11 1.90
C GLY A 78 4.91 15.68 2.28
N GLU A 79 5.94 16.28 1.69
CA GLU A 79 7.32 16.04 2.11
C GLU A 79 7.62 16.65 3.48
N LEU A 80 8.38 15.92 4.31
CA LEU A 80 8.91 16.40 5.56
C LEU A 80 10.28 17.05 5.35
N ILE A 81 10.36 18.37 5.55
CA ILE A 81 11.63 19.08 5.63
C ILE A 81 12.26 18.78 6.98
N SER A 82 13.34 17.99 6.97
CA SER A 82 14.08 17.58 8.17
C SER A 82 15.39 18.36 8.35
N TYR A 83 15.96 18.89 7.28
CA TYR A 83 17.14 19.76 7.32
C TYR A 83 17.04 20.93 6.34
N VAL A 84 17.66 22.05 6.71
CA VAL A 84 18.00 23.13 5.79
C VAL A 84 19.52 23.18 5.67
N ILE A 85 20.03 23.16 4.45
CA ILE A 85 21.45 22.99 4.15
C ILE A 85 21.96 24.22 3.43
N ALA A 86 22.92 24.94 4.03
CA ALA A 86 23.60 26.05 3.39
C ALA A 86 25.01 25.66 2.95
N GLU A 87 25.37 26.02 1.72
CA GLU A 87 26.72 25.84 1.19
C GLU A 87 27.50 27.15 1.18
N TYR A 88 28.74 27.09 1.64
CA TYR A 88 29.67 28.22 1.69
C TYR A 88 30.90 27.89 0.84
N PRO A 89 30.92 28.28 -0.45
CA PRO A 89 32.12 28.17 -1.27
C PRO A 89 33.27 28.96 -0.65
N VAL A 90 34.43 28.33 -0.50
CA VAL A 90 35.59 28.92 0.15
C VAL A 90 36.56 29.43 -0.93
N ARG A 91 36.74 30.75 -0.99
CA ARG A 91 37.63 31.41 -1.97
C ARG A 91 38.82 32.10 -1.31
N ASP A 92 38.71 32.43 -0.04
CA ASP A 92 39.78 33.06 0.74
C ASP A 92 39.67 32.67 2.22
N VAL A 93 40.71 32.97 3.00
CA VAL A 93 40.77 32.67 4.43
C VAL A 93 39.65 33.35 5.23
N GLY A 94 39.24 34.56 4.83
CA GLY A 94 38.16 35.30 5.48
C GLY A 94 36.82 34.60 5.31
N GLY A 95 36.52 34.16 4.08
CA GLY A 95 35.35 33.36 3.72
C GLY A 95 35.30 32.04 4.48
N PHE A 96 36.44 31.34 4.56
CA PHE A 96 36.58 30.11 5.35
C PHE A 96 36.25 30.34 6.84
N ASN A 97 36.88 31.32 7.47
CA ASN A 97 36.68 31.61 8.90
C ASN A 97 35.24 32.04 9.19
N SER A 98 34.64 32.84 8.31
CA SER A 98 33.25 33.25 8.43
C SER A 98 32.30 32.06 8.31
N ALA A 99 32.56 31.13 7.38
CA ALA A 99 31.71 29.96 7.16
C ALA A 99 31.74 29.00 8.35
N ILE A 100 32.94 28.67 8.87
CA ILE A 100 33.08 27.84 10.06
C ILE A 100 32.40 28.49 11.27
N LYS A 101 32.63 29.79 11.49
CA LYS A 101 32.00 30.50 12.61
C LYS A 101 30.47 30.41 12.55
N GLN A 102 29.88 30.55 11.36
CA GLN A 102 28.43 30.49 11.18
C GLN A 102 27.87 29.09 11.41
N ALA A 103 28.54 28.05 10.93
CA ALA A 103 28.09 26.67 11.09
C ALA A 103 28.21 26.18 12.55
N LEU A 104 29.26 26.59 13.27
CA LEU A 104 29.48 26.20 14.67
C LEU A 104 28.56 26.90 15.67
N ASP A 105 27.89 28.00 15.30
CA ASP A 105 27.13 28.85 16.24
C ASP A 105 25.92 28.12 16.87
N GLU A 106 25.40 27.08 16.24
CA GLU A 106 24.21 26.35 16.72
C GLU A 106 24.45 24.86 16.92
N ASP A 107 24.94 24.16 15.90
CA ASP A 107 25.01 22.69 15.93
C ASP A 107 26.40 22.15 16.33
N ASN A 108 27.33 23.06 16.67
CA ASN A 108 28.73 22.77 17.02
C ASN A 108 29.42 21.86 15.99
N ASN A 109 28.93 21.82 14.75
CA ASN A 109 29.47 20.95 13.71
C ASN A 109 29.33 21.58 12.33
N PHE A 110 30.10 21.07 11.38
CA PHE A 110 29.98 21.39 9.96
C PHE A 110 30.53 20.25 9.12
N ILE A 111 30.27 20.29 7.82
CA ILE A 111 30.86 19.36 6.85
C ILE A 111 31.86 20.12 5.98
N LEU A 112 33.07 19.59 5.92
CA LEU A 112 34.18 20.10 5.12
C LEU A 112 34.28 19.33 3.82
N HIS A 113 34.21 20.03 2.69
CA HIS A 113 34.49 19.47 1.37
C HIS A 113 35.91 19.85 0.97
N LEU A 114 36.75 18.83 0.84
CA LEU A 114 38.08 18.93 0.28
C LEU A 114 38.08 18.35 -1.12
N LYS A 115 38.87 18.94 -2.01
CA LYS A 115 39.01 18.43 -3.37
C LYS A 115 39.53 16.99 -3.35
N ASP A 116 38.93 16.13 -4.18
CA ASP A 116 39.30 14.72 -4.36
C ASP A 116 39.19 13.86 -3.08
N LYS A 117 38.41 14.30 -2.09
CA LYS A 117 38.15 13.57 -0.84
C LYS A 117 36.65 13.47 -0.54
N PRO A 118 36.21 12.44 0.20
CA PRO A 118 34.85 12.37 0.69
C PRO A 118 34.55 13.53 1.67
N PRO A 119 33.29 13.95 1.82
CA PRO A 119 32.91 14.99 2.79
C PRO A 119 33.29 14.59 4.22
N LEU A 120 33.94 15.49 4.96
CA LEU A 120 34.42 15.24 6.31
C LEU A 120 33.56 15.99 7.33
N ARG A 121 32.88 15.26 8.21
CA ARG A 121 32.10 15.88 9.30
C ARG A 121 33.02 16.22 10.46
N ILE A 122 33.05 17.49 10.84
CA ILE A 122 33.79 17.99 11.99
C ILE A 122 32.78 18.43 13.04
N ALA A 123 32.85 17.82 14.22
CA ALA A 123 32.00 18.14 15.36
C ALA A 123 32.83 18.52 16.58
N LEU A 124 32.38 19.55 17.28
CA LEU A 124 32.97 20.06 18.52
C LEU A 124 32.14 19.58 19.71
N ARG A 125 32.81 19.37 20.84
CA ARG A 125 32.14 18.91 22.07
C ARG A 125 31.36 20.05 22.71
N ARG A 126 31.91 21.26 22.70
CA ARG A 126 31.29 22.47 23.25
C ARG A 126 31.48 23.65 22.31
N GLN A 127 30.54 24.59 22.37
CA GLN A 127 30.64 25.85 21.64
C GLN A 127 31.89 26.61 22.09
N GLY A 128 32.69 27.04 21.12
CA GLY A 128 33.96 27.73 21.36
C GLY A 128 35.20 26.83 21.43
N ASP A 129 35.05 25.50 21.38
CA ASP A 129 36.19 24.60 21.22
C ASP A 129 36.93 24.88 19.90
N LYS A 130 38.24 24.62 19.86
CA LYS A 130 39.03 24.81 18.64
C LYS A 130 38.82 23.63 17.69
N VAL A 131 38.47 23.93 16.44
CA VAL A 131 38.44 22.97 15.34
C VAL A 131 39.82 22.33 15.13
N GLY A 132 40.86 23.15 15.20
CA GLY A 132 42.25 22.69 15.24
C GLY A 132 42.95 22.51 13.90
N PHE A 133 42.54 23.24 12.87
CA PHE A 133 43.39 23.47 11.70
C PHE A 133 43.27 24.92 11.23
N SER A 134 44.31 25.40 10.54
CA SER A 134 44.32 26.71 9.89
C SER A 134 44.44 26.56 8.39
N VAL A 135 44.02 27.58 7.65
CA VAL A 135 44.10 27.62 6.19
C VAL A 135 44.86 28.86 5.71
N GLU A 136 45.39 28.78 4.50
CA GLU A 136 46.03 29.91 3.83
C GLU A 136 45.62 29.98 2.35
N GLY A 137 45.82 31.16 1.75
CA GLY A 137 45.57 31.39 0.33
C GLY A 137 44.47 32.40 0.03
N ASN A 138 44.55 32.99 -1.15
CA ASN A 138 43.57 33.93 -1.71
C ASN A 138 43.23 33.48 -3.13
N GLY A 139 41.97 33.23 -3.41
CA GLY A 139 41.48 32.52 -4.60
C GLY A 139 41.43 31.01 -4.42
N THR A 140 42.51 30.41 -3.90
CA THR A 140 42.67 28.97 -3.67
C THR A 140 43.08 28.75 -2.23
N VAL A 141 42.20 28.16 -1.41
CA VAL A 141 42.42 27.99 0.03
C VAL A 141 42.90 26.58 0.35
N ARG A 142 44.02 26.46 1.05
CA ARG A 142 44.62 25.18 1.43
C ARG A 142 44.79 25.06 2.93
N VAL A 143 44.74 23.82 3.43
CA VAL A 143 45.08 23.51 4.82
C VAL A 143 46.56 23.81 5.05
N LYS A 144 46.84 24.68 6.02
CA LYS A 144 48.20 25.15 6.35
C LYS A 144 48.80 24.33 7.49
N GLU A 145 48.05 24.16 8.57
CA GLU A 145 48.53 23.54 9.81
C GLU A 145 47.38 22.80 10.48
N ILE A 146 47.68 21.64 11.08
CA ILE A 146 46.74 20.83 11.86
C ILE A 146 47.32 20.67 13.26
N GLN A 147 46.51 21.00 14.27
CA GLN A 147 46.89 20.95 15.69
C GLN A 147 46.60 19.56 16.25
N PRO A 148 47.61 18.83 16.77
CA PRO A 148 47.40 17.52 17.38
C PRO A 148 46.38 17.55 18.53
N GLY A 149 45.60 16.47 18.68
CA GLY A 149 44.62 16.33 19.76
C GLY A 149 43.33 17.14 19.57
N THR A 150 43.11 17.71 18.38
CA THR A 150 41.89 18.43 18.02
C THR A 150 40.98 17.58 17.12
N PRO A 151 39.68 17.93 16.98
CA PRO A 151 38.77 17.20 16.09
C PRO A 151 39.30 17.07 14.65
N ALA A 152 39.94 18.10 14.11
CA ALA A 152 40.52 18.06 12.77
C ALA A 152 41.68 17.06 12.62
N ALA A 153 42.49 16.86 13.67
CA ALA A 153 43.58 15.90 13.65
C ALA A 153 43.11 14.43 13.63
N ASN A 154 41.85 14.18 13.99
CA ASN A 154 41.24 12.86 14.00
C ASN A 154 40.45 12.55 12.71
N THR A 155 40.58 13.41 11.69
CA THR A 155 39.93 13.26 10.38
C THR A 155 41.01 13.12 9.30
N ASP A 156 40.63 12.63 8.11
CA ASP A 156 41.56 12.45 6.98
C ASP A 156 41.91 13.78 6.28
N ILE A 157 42.31 14.78 7.05
CA ILE A 157 42.76 16.09 6.57
C ILE A 157 44.29 16.08 6.57
N GLN A 158 44.88 16.57 5.48
CA GLN A 158 46.31 16.68 5.29
C GLN A 158 46.70 18.13 4.97
N VAL A 159 47.91 18.51 5.38
CA VAL A 159 48.47 19.83 5.00
C VAL A 159 48.61 19.88 3.48
N GLY A 160 48.12 20.96 2.88
CA GLY A 160 48.07 21.17 1.43
C GLY A 160 46.73 20.82 0.78
N ASP A 161 45.82 20.14 1.47
CA ASP A 161 44.48 19.82 0.95
C ASP A 161 43.74 21.09 0.54
N LEU A 162 43.06 21.04 -0.61
CA LEU A 162 42.29 22.17 -1.13
C LEU A 162 40.90 22.19 -0.52
N VAL A 163 40.52 23.31 0.10
CA VAL A 163 39.19 23.52 0.66
C VAL A 163 38.26 24.09 -0.41
N GLU A 164 37.20 23.37 -0.76
CA GLU A 164 36.24 23.81 -1.78
C GLU A 164 35.06 24.55 -1.18
N LYS A 165 34.43 23.94 -0.17
CA LYS A 165 33.26 24.51 0.51
C LYS A 165 33.11 23.99 1.93
N ILE A 166 32.41 24.78 2.74
CA ILE A 166 31.85 24.36 4.03
C ILE A 166 30.35 24.18 3.85
N VAL A 167 29.78 23.15 4.44
CA VAL A 167 28.33 22.89 4.45
C VAL A 167 27.83 22.93 5.89
N ASP A 168 26.80 23.75 6.12
CA ASP A 168 26.06 23.89 7.38
C ASP A 168 24.71 23.20 7.22
N GLU A 169 24.58 22.00 7.81
CA GLU A 169 23.34 21.22 7.79
C GLU A 169 22.60 21.41 9.12
N ARG A 170 21.50 22.16 9.09
CA ARG A 170 20.71 22.43 10.30
C ARG A 170 19.49 21.56 10.38
N LYS A 171 19.39 20.80 11.47
CA LYS A 171 18.23 19.94 11.71
C LYS A 171 17.03 20.79 12.15
N ILE A 172 15.88 20.52 11.56
CA ILE A 172 14.63 21.18 11.91
C ILE A 172 13.83 20.30 12.88
N TYR A 173 13.55 20.82 14.07
CA TYR A 173 12.73 20.12 15.08
C TYR A 173 11.33 20.74 15.23
N SER A 174 11.17 22.00 14.87
CA SER A 174 9.93 22.75 15.02
C SER A 174 9.77 23.83 13.96
N LEU A 175 8.57 24.38 13.87
CA LEU A 175 8.29 25.54 13.03
C LEU A 175 9.13 26.76 13.42
N ALA A 176 9.43 26.91 14.71
CA ALA A 176 10.29 27.98 15.22
C ALA A 176 11.74 27.82 14.71
N ASP A 177 12.27 26.60 14.76
CA ASP A 177 13.62 26.31 14.25
C ASP A 177 13.71 26.52 12.74
N TYR A 178 12.66 26.12 12.01
CA TYR A 178 12.53 26.36 10.58
C TYR A 178 12.60 27.86 10.25
N LYS A 179 11.73 28.67 10.85
CA LYS A 179 11.68 30.13 10.66
C LYS A 179 13.03 30.78 10.97
N LYS A 180 13.60 30.46 12.14
CA LYS A 180 14.91 30.97 12.60
C LYS A 180 16.03 30.63 11.61
N THR A 181 16.02 29.39 11.09
CA THR A 181 17.02 28.93 10.15
C THR A 181 16.93 29.64 8.81
N LEU A 182 15.71 29.81 8.27
CA LEU A 182 15.49 30.56 7.02
C LEU A 182 15.88 32.03 7.13
N GLU A 183 15.59 32.68 8.26
CA GLU A 183 16.03 34.05 8.51
C GLU A 183 17.56 34.17 8.50
N LYS A 184 18.27 33.23 9.14
CA LYS A 184 19.74 33.20 9.13
C LYS A 184 20.31 32.95 7.74
N PHE A 185 19.71 32.06 6.97
CA PHE A 185 20.14 31.76 5.60
C PHE A 185 19.55 32.71 4.54
N SER A 186 18.77 33.71 4.94
CA SER A 186 18.04 34.62 4.05
C SER A 186 18.90 35.30 2.95
N LYS A 187 20.20 35.48 3.19
CA LYS A 187 21.15 36.08 2.23
C LYS A 187 22.03 35.06 1.50
N LYS A 188 21.71 33.78 1.59
CA LYS A 188 22.51 32.65 1.12
C LYS A 188 21.67 31.74 0.24
N GLN A 189 22.35 30.95 -0.58
CA GLN A 189 21.74 29.83 -1.27
C GLN A 189 21.69 28.65 -0.29
N PHE A 190 20.54 28.02 -0.18
CA PHE A 190 20.33 26.84 0.65
C PHE A 190 19.43 25.85 -0.08
N THR A 191 19.48 24.60 0.34
CA THR A 191 18.64 23.49 -0.13
C THR A 191 17.96 22.82 1.06
N PHE A 192 17.01 21.93 0.77
CA PHE A 192 16.31 21.16 1.80
C PHE A 192 16.69 19.68 1.70
N ARG A 193 16.75 19.01 2.85
CA ARG A 193 16.62 17.56 2.89
C ARG A 193 15.18 17.24 3.22
N THR A 194 14.45 16.72 2.25
CA THR A 194 13.10 16.25 2.40
C THR A 194 13.06 14.74 2.62
N THR A 195 11.99 14.26 3.24
CA THR A 195 11.69 12.83 3.34
C THR A 195 10.21 12.67 3.07
N GLU A 196 9.86 11.88 2.08
CA GLU A 196 8.48 11.53 1.84
C GLU A 196 7.95 10.70 3.02
N LEU A 197 6.82 11.11 3.59
CA LEU A 197 6.16 10.38 4.66
C LEU A 197 5.28 9.26 4.08
N ILE A 198 5.91 8.32 3.37
CA ILE A 198 5.20 7.22 2.70
C ILE A 198 4.34 6.40 3.67
N GLY A 199 4.77 6.27 4.94
CA GLY A 199 3.99 5.60 5.99
C GLY A 199 2.67 6.30 6.30
N VAL A 200 2.58 7.63 6.18
CA VAL A 200 1.33 8.37 6.35
C VAL A 200 0.41 8.15 5.15
N LYS A 201 0.97 8.12 3.92
CA LYS A 201 0.21 7.79 2.71
C LYS A 201 -0.37 6.38 2.79
N ILE A 202 0.46 5.39 3.16
CA ILE A 202 0.05 4.00 3.37
C ILE A 202 -1.07 3.92 4.42
N ALA A 203 -0.91 4.56 5.58
CA ALA A 203 -1.95 4.57 6.62
C ALA A 203 -3.26 5.23 6.16
N ALA A 204 -3.18 6.29 5.35
CA ALA A 204 -4.37 6.92 4.78
C ALA A 204 -5.07 6.02 3.75
N VAL A 205 -4.29 5.32 2.91
CA VAL A 205 -4.79 4.37 1.91
C VAL A 205 -5.48 3.19 2.58
N ASP A 206 -4.84 2.58 3.58
CA ASP A 206 -5.41 1.50 4.40
C ASP A 206 -6.72 1.95 5.07
N ALA A 207 -6.72 3.13 5.69
CA ALA A 207 -7.92 3.69 6.29
C ALA A 207 -9.05 3.93 5.27
N LEU A 208 -8.74 4.30 4.02
CA LEU A 208 -9.74 4.43 2.96
C LEU A 208 -10.36 3.08 2.57
N GLY A 209 -9.56 2.02 2.52
CA GLY A 209 -10.04 0.65 2.31
C GLY A 209 -10.95 0.18 3.45
N GLU A 210 -10.51 0.38 4.69
CA GLU A 210 -11.29 0.02 5.88
C GLU A 210 -12.56 0.83 6.01
N LEU A 211 -12.64 2.08 5.53
CA LEU A 211 -13.86 2.88 5.62
C LEU A 211 -15.05 2.33 4.81
N GLY A 212 -14.81 1.46 3.83
CA GLY A 212 -15.88 0.90 3.00
C GLY A 212 -16.65 1.96 2.19
N ASP A 213 -16.05 3.13 1.96
CA ASP A 213 -16.72 4.24 1.29
C ASP A 213 -16.39 4.26 -0.20
N VAL A 214 -17.44 4.30 -1.01
CA VAL A 214 -17.36 4.31 -2.47
C VAL A 214 -16.46 5.40 -3.04
N ARG A 215 -16.33 6.55 -2.35
CA ARG A 215 -15.51 7.69 -2.78
C ARG A 215 -14.01 7.38 -2.75
N ALA A 216 -13.59 6.32 -2.05
CA ALA A 216 -12.20 5.88 -2.04
C ALA A 216 -11.78 5.21 -3.35
N ILE A 217 -12.72 4.68 -4.15
CA ILE A 217 -12.39 3.84 -5.30
C ILE A 217 -11.55 4.61 -6.34
N GLU A 218 -12.02 5.75 -6.84
CA GLU A 218 -11.29 6.47 -7.89
C GLU A 218 -9.89 6.96 -7.44
N PRO A 219 -9.73 7.57 -6.23
CA PRO A 219 -8.41 7.90 -5.72
C PRO A 219 -7.47 6.70 -5.57
N LEU A 220 -7.98 5.55 -5.10
CA LEU A 220 -7.18 4.34 -4.94
C LEU A 220 -6.77 3.74 -6.29
N VAL A 221 -7.65 3.77 -7.29
CA VAL A 221 -7.35 3.34 -8.66
C VAL A 221 -6.29 4.24 -9.28
N ASP A 222 -6.44 5.56 -9.17
CA ASP A 222 -5.47 6.54 -9.67
C ASP A 222 -4.09 6.32 -9.01
N LEU A 223 -4.08 6.17 -7.68
CA LEU A 223 -2.86 5.93 -6.92
C LEU A 223 -2.17 4.62 -7.34
N PHE A 224 -2.94 3.54 -7.52
CA PHE A 224 -2.41 2.25 -7.96
C PHE A 224 -1.77 2.32 -9.36
N LYS A 225 -2.40 3.05 -10.29
CA LYS A 225 -1.92 3.19 -11.68
C LYS A 225 -0.72 4.12 -11.81
N ASN A 226 -0.70 5.22 -11.06
CA ASN A 226 0.22 6.34 -11.31
C ASN A 226 1.37 6.44 -10.30
N SER A 227 1.27 5.76 -9.14
CA SER A 227 2.38 5.74 -8.17
C SER A 227 3.55 4.94 -8.71
N THR A 228 4.77 5.46 -8.57
CA THR A 228 6.01 4.70 -8.81
C THR A 228 6.40 3.83 -7.61
N GLU A 229 5.88 4.16 -6.43
CA GLU A 229 6.23 3.50 -5.17
C GLU A 229 5.47 2.19 -5.01
N PHE A 230 6.21 1.07 -5.03
CA PHE A 230 5.65 -0.29 -4.87
C PHE A 230 4.79 -0.42 -3.61
N SER A 231 5.30 0.02 -2.46
CA SER A 231 4.59 -0.10 -1.17
C SER A 231 3.23 0.61 -1.22
N LEU A 232 3.16 1.74 -1.91
CA LEU A 232 1.93 2.53 -2.03
C LEU A 232 0.96 1.92 -3.04
N ARG A 233 1.45 1.39 -4.17
CA ARG A 233 0.64 0.63 -5.13
C ARG A 233 0.06 -0.63 -4.50
N LYS A 234 0.89 -1.39 -3.76
CA LYS A 234 0.48 -2.59 -3.03
C LYS A 234 -0.62 -2.26 -2.02
N GLU A 235 -0.46 -1.20 -1.24
CA GLU A 235 -1.48 -0.81 -0.27
C GLU A 235 -2.79 -0.38 -0.95
N ALA A 236 -2.68 0.33 -2.08
CA ALA A 236 -3.84 0.77 -2.86
C ALA A 236 -4.64 -0.42 -3.40
N ILE A 237 -3.99 -1.43 -3.99
CA ILE A 237 -4.68 -2.60 -4.51
C ILE A 237 -5.26 -3.49 -3.40
N ASN A 238 -4.59 -3.61 -2.25
CA ASN A 238 -5.13 -4.30 -1.08
C ASN A 238 -6.39 -3.61 -0.55
N SER A 239 -6.37 -2.27 -0.51
CA SER A 239 -7.52 -1.47 -0.12
C SER A 239 -8.68 -1.62 -1.10
N LEU A 240 -8.42 -1.67 -2.41
CA LEU A 240 -9.43 -1.97 -3.43
C LEU A 240 -10.00 -3.39 -3.27
N GLN A 241 -9.16 -4.38 -3.01
CA GLN A 241 -9.59 -5.75 -2.72
C GLN A 241 -10.52 -5.78 -1.50
N ARG A 242 -10.15 -5.08 -0.42
CA ARG A 242 -10.97 -4.95 0.79
C ARG A 242 -12.35 -4.37 0.49
N LEU A 243 -12.43 -3.33 -0.35
CA LEU A 243 -13.70 -2.74 -0.79
C LEU A 243 -14.55 -3.74 -1.59
N VAL A 244 -13.93 -4.58 -2.43
CA VAL A 244 -14.61 -5.68 -3.12
C VAL A 244 -15.15 -6.71 -2.12
N GLU A 245 -14.36 -7.12 -1.12
CA GLU A 245 -14.80 -8.04 -0.05
C GLU A 245 -15.94 -7.47 0.80
N LEU A 246 -15.93 -6.17 1.08
CA LEU A 246 -17.02 -5.50 1.79
C LEU A 246 -18.30 -5.47 0.95
N SER A 247 -18.19 -5.32 -0.37
CA SER A 247 -19.34 -5.20 -1.26
C SER A 247 -20.24 -6.44 -1.27
N VAL A 248 -19.68 -7.64 -1.13
CA VAL A 248 -20.44 -8.90 -1.12
C VAL A 248 -21.26 -9.10 0.16
N LEU A 249 -21.03 -8.29 1.19
CA LEU A 249 -21.82 -8.29 2.42
C LEU A 249 -23.09 -7.45 2.30
N ASN A 250 -23.37 -6.85 1.14
CA ASN A 250 -24.50 -5.94 0.99
C ASN A 250 -25.84 -6.55 1.43
N GLU A 251 -26.14 -7.79 1.04
CA GLU A 251 -27.39 -8.45 1.41
C GLU A 251 -27.56 -8.54 2.94
N LEU A 252 -26.54 -9.06 3.64
CA LEU A 252 -26.49 -9.08 5.10
C LEU A 252 -26.76 -7.70 5.71
N PHE A 253 -26.10 -6.64 5.22
CA PHE A 253 -26.25 -5.29 5.78
C PHE A 253 -27.60 -4.64 5.42
N GLN A 254 -28.22 -5.01 4.30
CA GLN A 254 -29.59 -4.61 3.97
C GLN A 254 -30.61 -5.22 4.93
N GLU A 255 -30.38 -6.42 5.47
CA GLU A 255 -31.24 -6.99 6.52
C GLU A 255 -31.21 -6.14 7.79
N PHE A 256 -30.02 -5.75 8.27
CA PHE A 256 -29.91 -4.84 9.42
C PHE A 256 -30.51 -3.46 9.12
N GLN A 257 -30.37 -2.97 7.88
CA GLN A 257 -30.88 -1.66 7.48
C GLN A 257 -32.40 -1.65 7.42
N SER A 258 -33.01 -2.67 6.82
CA SER A 258 -34.47 -2.80 6.69
C SER A 258 -35.17 -3.03 8.04
N ALA A 259 -34.53 -3.77 8.94
CA ALA A 259 -35.03 -3.99 10.30
C ALA A 259 -34.78 -2.82 11.25
N ASP A 260 -34.02 -1.79 10.81
CA ASP A 260 -33.57 -0.65 11.60
C ASP A 260 -33.02 -1.02 12.99
N THR A 261 -32.18 -2.05 13.02
CA THR A 261 -31.57 -2.57 14.25
C THR A 261 -30.07 -2.82 14.04
N ASN A 262 -29.32 -2.81 15.13
CA ASN A 262 -27.92 -3.23 15.16
C ASN A 262 -27.76 -4.69 15.58
N GLN A 263 -28.85 -5.39 15.88
CA GLN A 263 -28.85 -6.76 16.35
C GLN A 263 -29.95 -7.57 15.67
N LEU A 264 -29.57 -8.72 15.12
CA LEU A 264 -30.47 -9.69 14.48
C LEU A 264 -30.18 -11.11 15.03
N PRO A 265 -31.15 -12.05 14.92
CA PRO A 265 -30.89 -13.46 15.20
C PRO A 265 -29.79 -14.01 14.28
N ALA A 266 -28.83 -14.77 14.81
CA ALA A 266 -27.71 -15.27 14.01
C ALA A 266 -28.14 -16.37 13.02
N ASP A 267 -29.12 -17.19 13.40
CA ASP A 267 -29.70 -18.25 12.58
C ASP A 267 -30.59 -17.75 11.44
N SER A 268 -31.04 -16.50 11.47
CA SER A 268 -31.81 -15.90 10.37
C SER A 268 -30.93 -15.38 9.23
N LEU A 269 -29.62 -15.29 9.44
CA LEU A 269 -28.65 -14.68 8.51
C LEU A 269 -27.88 -15.75 7.74
N GLN A 270 -27.41 -15.41 6.53
CA GLN A 270 -26.58 -16.33 5.75
C GLN A 270 -25.23 -16.58 6.46
N ALA A 271 -24.98 -17.85 6.84
CA ALA A 271 -23.82 -18.23 7.66
C ALA A 271 -22.47 -17.78 7.07
N GLN A 272 -22.30 -17.87 5.74
CA GLN A 272 -21.06 -17.47 5.08
C GLN A 272 -20.80 -15.96 5.16
N GLN A 273 -21.83 -15.14 4.92
CA GLN A 273 -21.73 -13.68 5.04
C GLN A 273 -21.52 -13.28 6.50
N LEU A 274 -22.17 -13.98 7.43
CA LEU A 274 -22.02 -13.76 8.87
C LEU A 274 -20.59 -14.01 9.34
N GLU A 275 -20.00 -15.15 8.96
CA GLU A 275 -18.61 -15.48 9.26
C GLU A 275 -17.65 -14.46 8.64
N SER A 276 -17.86 -14.11 7.37
CA SER A 276 -17.05 -13.11 6.67
C SER A 276 -17.10 -11.75 7.38
N ALA A 277 -18.30 -11.28 7.73
CA ALA A 277 -18.49 -10.02 8.43
C ALA A 277 -17.85 -10.03 9.85
N ALA A 278 -17.88 -11.17 10.54
CA ALA A 278 -17.25 -11.33 11.84
C ALA A 278 -15.71 -11.28 11.74
N ILE A 279 -15.12 -11.96 10.75
CA ILE A 279 -13.68 -11.93 10.47
C ILE A 279 -13.23 -10.50 10.16
N LEU A 280 -14.03 -9.77 9.39
CA LEU A 280 -13.80 -8.37 9.03
C LEU A 280 -14.10 -7.39 10.17
N GLY A 281 -14.44 -7.89 11.37
CA GLY A 281 -14.66 -7.06 12.55
C GLY A 281 -15.90 -6.16 12.49
N LEU A 282 -16.80 -6.38 11.53
CA LEU A 282 -18.01 -5.58 11.34
C LEU A 282 -19.10 -5.92 12.35
N LEU A 283 -19.12 -7.15 12.85
CA LEU A 283 -20.09 -7.63 13.83
C LEU A 283 -19.48 -8.66 14.78
N THR A 284 -20.24 -9.00 15.83
CA THR A 284 -19.98 -10.14 16.72
C THR A 284 -21.11 -11.13 16.64
N VAL A 285 -20.78 -12.41 16.65
CA VAL A 285 -21.76 -13.51 16.71
C VAL A 285 -21.70 -14.16 18.09
N ASP A 286 -22.81 -14.13 18.83
CA ASP A 286 -23.00 -14.91 20.04
C ASP A 286 -23.86 -16.14 19.71
N ARG A 287 -23.23 -17.33 19.78
CA ARG A 287 -23.91 -18.60 19.51
C ARG A 287 -24.82 -19.06 20.64
N ASN A 288 -24.55 -18.64 21.88
CA ASN A 288 -25.37 -19.01 23.04
C ASN A 288 -26.67 -18.22 23.07
N GLU A 289 -26.58 -16.93 22.76
CA GLU A 289 -27.74 -16.03 22.70
C GLU A 289 -28.41 -16.03 21.31
N ASN A 290 -27.79 -16.69 20.32
CA ASN A 290 -28.22 -16.68 18.92
C ASN A 290 -28.35 -15.26 18.37
N THR A 291 -27.32 -14.42 18.54
CA THR A 291 -27.37 -13.02 18.09
C THR A 291 -26.16 -12.62 17.25
N ALA A 292 -26.41 -11.77 16.26
CA ALA A 292 -25.42 -11.08 15.46
C ALA A 292 -25.54 -9.58 15.74
N THR A 293 -24.49 -8.95 16.29
CA THR A 293 -24.51 -7.54 16.71
C THR A 293 -23.47 -6.72 15.94
N LEU A 294 -23.89 -5.66 15.26
CA LEU A 294 -23.00 -4.74 14.55
C LEU A 294 -22.06 -4.03 15.52
N LYS A 295 -20.76 -4.01 15.19
CA LYS A 295 -19.73 -3.33 15.99
C LYS A 295 -19.72 -1.83 15.69
N ALA A 296 -19.81 -1.01 16.72
CA ALA A 296 -19.67 0.43 16.60
C ALA A 296 -18.19 0.88 16.57
N PRO A 297 -17.86 1.99 15.88
CA PRO A 297 -18.74 2.75 15.00
C PRO A 297 -18.85 2.13 13.59
N PHE A 298 -17.97 1.19 13.24
CA PHE A 298 -17.75 0.85 11.85
C PHE A 298 -18.89 0.03 11.22
N GLY A 299 -19.27 -1.11 11.81
CA GLY A 299 -20.37 -1.93 11.30
C GLY A 299 -21.72 -1.19 11.27
N THR A 300 -21.97 -0.35 12.28
CA THR A 300 -23.20 0.47 12.33
C THR A 300 -23.23 1.55 11.24
N GLN A 301 -22.09 2.15 10.91
CA GLN A 301 -21.99 3.11 9.80
C GLN A 301 -22.00 2.41 8.43
N PHE A 302 -21.31 1.27 8.30
CA PHE A 302 -21.19 0.51 7.06
C PHE A 302 -22.56 0.06 6.54
N ARG A 303 -23.48 -0.29 7.44
CA ARG A 303 -24.89 -0.57 7.13
C ARG A 303 -25.53 0.46 6.21
N HIS A 304 -25.20 1.75 6.35
CA HIS A 304 -25.78 2.83 5.56
C HIS A 304 -25.07 3.09 4.22
N ARG A 305 -23.92 2.46 3.98
CA ARG A 305 -23.08 2.67 2.78
C ARG A 305 -22.92 1.41 1.93
N SER A 306 -23.28 0.24 2.44
CA SER A 306 -23.09 -1.05 1.77
C SER A 306 -23.71 -1.08 0.37
N GLU A 307 -24.90 -0.51 0.21
CA GLU A 307 -25.60 -0.48 -1.08
C GLU A 307 -24.84 0.35 -2.12
N ALA A 308 -24.42 1.57 -1.75
CA ALA A 308 -23.68 2.44 -2.65
C ALA A 308 -22.34 1.83 -3.06
N LEU A 309 -21.65 1.16 -2.12
CA LEU A 309 -20.42 0.44 -2.42
C LEU A 309 -20.69 -0.71 -3.40
N TYR A 310 -21.68 -1.56 -3.13
CA TYR A 310 -22.06 -2.67 -3.99
C TYR A 310 -22.38 -2.23 -5.43
N GLN A 311 -23.16 -1.16 -5.58
CA GLN A 311 -23.51 -0.64 -6.91
C GLN A 311 -22.26 -0.19 -7.69
N LYS A 312 -21.37 0.57 -7.04
CA LYS A 312 -20.14 1.05 -7.71
C LYS A 312 -19.20 -0.08 -8.10
N ILE A 313 -19.04 -1.09 -7.24
CA ILE A 313 -18.19 -2.25 -7.53
C ILE A 313 -18.73 -3.02 -8.74
N ASN A 314 -20.05 -3.14 -8.87
CA ASN A 314 -20.72 -3.80 -9.99
C ASN A 314 -20.73 -3.00 -11.30
N GLU A 315 -20.22 -1.77 -11.34
CA GLU A 315 -19.97 -1.04 -12.59
C GLU A 315 -18.86 -1.72 -13.44
N GLY A 316 -18.09 -2.64 -12.85
CA GLY A 316 -17.11 -3.47 -13.56
C GLY A 316 -15.72 -2.86 -13.72
N GLN A 317 -15.52 -1.59 -13.35
CA GLN A 317 -14.22 -0.91 -13.41
C GLN A 317 -13.11 -1.70 -12.71
N LEU A 318 -13.39 -2.22 -11.50
CA LEU A 318 -12.41 -2.98 -10.73
C LEU A 318 -12.14 -4.37 -11.29
N ALA A 319 -13.11 -4.99 -11.96
CA ALA A 319 -12.89 -6.25 -12.67
C ALA A 319 -11.96 -6.03 -13.87
N THR A 320 -12.19 -4.97 -14.65
CA THR A 320 -11.31 -4.59 -15.77
C THR A 320 -9.90 -4.23 -15.28
N LEU A 321 -9.80 -3.45 -14.20
CA LEU A 321 -8.52 -3.12 -13.58
C LEU A 321 -7.78 -4.38 -13.16
N ALA A 322 -8.41 -5.27 -12.39
CA ALA A 322 -7.76 -6.48 -11.92
C ALA A 322 -7.29 -7.34 -13.09
N GLN A 323 -8.12 -7.53 -14.13
CA GLN A 323 -7.77 -8.30 -15.33
C GLN A 323 -6.56 -7.73 -16.09
N GLU A 324 -6.33 -6.41 -16.06
CA GLU A 324 -5.18 -5.75 -16.69
C GLU A 324 -3.85 -6.15 -16.02
N TYR A 325 -3.84 -6.41 -14.72
CA TYR A 325 -2.62 -6.57 -13.91
C TYR A 325 -2.38 -8.01 -13.39
N ILE A 326 -3.12 -9.03 -13.85
CA ILE A 326 -2.87 -10.43 -13.42
C ILE A 326 -1.72 -11.12 -14.16
N GLN A 327 -1.22 -10.57 -15.25
CA GLN A 327 -0.14 -11.18 -16.04
C GLN A 327 1.24 -10.71 -15.54
N ILE A 328 2.20 -11.63 -15.42
CA ILE A 328 3.56 -11.33 -14.93
C ILE A 328 4.31 -10.33 -15.83
N GLU A 329 3.99 -10.30 -17.13
CA GLU A 329 4.57 -9.36 -18.09
C GLU A 329 4.08 -7.92 -17.88
N MET A 330 2.87 -7.76 -17.33
CA MET A 330 2.27 -6.47 -17.03
C MET A 330 2.59 -5.99 -15.61
N GLU A 331 2.57 -6.91 -14.66
CA GLU A 331 2.82 -6.63 -13.25
C GLU A 331 3.84 -7.63 -12.69
N PRO A 332 5.12 -7.23 -12.50
CA PRO A 332 6.15 -8.12 -11.99
C PRO A 332 5.94 -8.50 -10.51
N GLU A 333 5.21 -7.69 -9.74
CA GLU A 333 5.05 -7.91 -8.30
C GLU A 333 3.93 -8.90 -7.97
N GLN A 334 4.32 -10.07 -7.46
CA GLN A 334 3.39 -11.18 -7.16
C GLN A 334 2.27 -10.79 -6.19
N GLU A 335 2.54 -9.88 -5.26
CA GLU A 335 1.58 -9.46 -4.24
C GLU A 335 0.41 -8.69 -4.88
N ILE A 336 0.70 -7.87 -5.88
CA ILE A 336 -0.31 -7.13 -6.65
C ILE A 336 -1.11 -8.09 -7.52
N ARG A 337 -0.44 -9.03 -8.21
CA ARG A 337 -1.13 -10.06 -9.00
C ARG A 337 -2.08 -10.90 -8.14
N ARG A 338 -1.64 -11.29 -6.93
CA ARG A 338 -2.47 -12.04 -5.98
C ARG A 338 -3.73 -11.26 -5.59
N ALA A 339 -3.61 -9.96 -5.29
CA ALA A 339 -4.76 -9.13 -4.95
C ALA A 339 -5.74 -9.00 -6.13
N CYS A 340 -5.21 -8.83 -7.35
CA CYS A 340 -6.02 -8.80 -8.57
C CYS A 340 -6.76 -10.13 -8.82
N LEU A 341 -6.10 -11.27 -8.64
CA LEU A 341 -6.72 -12.59 -8.76
C LEU A 341 -7.83 -12.79 -7.72
N ALA A 342 -7.61 -12.37 -6.47
CA ALA A 342 -8.62 -12.43 -5.42
C ALA A 342 -9.85 -11.55 -5.77
N MET A 343 -9.63 -10.34 -6.27
CA MET A 343 -10.70 -9.46 -6.75
C MET A 343 -11.50 -10.12 -7.87
N ILE A 344 -10.84 -10.66 -8.90
CA ILE A 344 -11.52 -11.36 -10.00
C ILE A 344 -12.32 -12.55 -9.47
N GLY A 345 -11.78 -13.30 -8.52
CA GLY A 345 -12.47 -14.41 -7.88
C GLY A 345 -13.76 -14.02 -7.15
N ILE A 346 -13.76 -12.87 -6.47
CA ILE A 346 -14.96 -12.34 -5.79
C ILE A 346 -15.96 -11.75 -6.79
N LEU A 347 -15.48 -10.99 -7.77
CA LEU A 347 -16.31 -10.30 -8.78
C LEU A 347 -16.88 -11.26 -9.84
N LYS A 348 -16.20 -12.39 -10.05
CA LYS A 348 -16.58 -13.48 -10.98
C LYS A 348 -16.87 -13.03 -12.43
N PRO A 349 -16.06 -12.15 -13.04
CA PRO A 349 -16.29 -11.76 -14.42
C PRO A 349 -15.97 -12.93 -15.36
N VAL A 350 -16.98 -13.41 -16.10
CA VAL A 350 -16.80 -14.48 -17.11
C VAL A 350 -15.77 -14.07 -18.19
N SER A 351 -15.62 -12.76 -18.45
CA SER A 351 -14.62 -12.23 -19.39
C SER A 351 -13.16 -12.44 -18.96
N ALA A 352 -12.91 -12.82 -17.71
CA ALA A 352 -11.55 -13.04 -17.20
C ALA A 352 -11.08 -14.50 -17.34
N ILE A 353 -11.93 -15.45 -17.75
CA ILE A 353 -11.61 -16.89 -17.79
C ILE A 353 -10.33 -17.15 -18.61
N ASP A 354 -10.24 -16.62 -19.82
CA ASP A 354 -9.07 -16.85 -20.69
C ASP A 354 -7.78 -16.27 -20.07
N ALA A 355 -7.88 -15.10 -19.44
CA ALA A 355 -6.74 -14.46 -18.80
C ALA A 355 -6.29 -15.22 -17.54
N LEU A 356 -7.23 -15.74 -16.75
CA LEU A 356 -6.93 -16.60 -15.59
C LEU A 356 -6.29 -17.93 -16.02
N VAL A 357 -6.76 -18.53 -17.11
CA VAL A 357 -6.17 -19.77 -17.66
C VAL A 357 -4.76 -19.52 -18.14
N ALA A 358 -4.49 -18.38 -18.79
CA ALA A 358 -3.13 -18.00 -19.16
C ALA A 358 -2.19 -17.90 -17.94
N VAL A 359 -2.66 -17.35 -16.81
CA VAL A 359 -1.88 -17.32 -15.55
C VAL A 359 -1.66 -18.73 -15.01
N LEU A 360 -2.71 -19.55 -14.97
CA LEU A 360 -2.67 -20.93 -14.48
C LEU A 360 -1.70 -21.80 -15.27
N GLU A 361 -1.65 -21.63 -16.59
CA GLU A 361 -0.82 -22.41 -17.51
C GLU A 361 0.62 -21.88 -17.67
N ASN A 362 0.93 -20.67 -17.16
CA ASN A 362 2.24 -20.07 -17.33
C ASN A 362 3.31 -20.76 -16.45
N PRO A 363 4.31 -21.47 -17.03
CA PRO A 363 5.33 -22.15 -16.26
C PRO A 363 6.36 -21.20 -15.62
N ALA A 364 6.44 -19.94 -16.09
CA ALA A 364 7.27 -18.90 -15.48
C ALA A 364 6.60 -18.25 -14.27
N GLU A 365 5.31 -18.51 -14.06
CA GLU A 365 4.56 -17.98 -12.93
C GLU A 365 4.80 -18.83 -11.66
N ILE A 366 4.72 -18.17 -10.52
CA ILE A 366 4.96 -18.77 -9.21
C ILE A 366 3.79 -19.71 -8.87
N PRO A 367 4.04 -20.92 -8.32
CA PRO A 367 2.99 -21.91 -8.05
C PRO A 367 1.81 -21.37 -7.23
N GLY A 368 2.08 -20.50 -6.25
CA GLY A 368 1.03 -19.86 -5.45
C GLY A 368 0.10 -18.95 -6.28
N ILE A 369 0.62 -18.24 -7.27
CA ILE A 369 -0.18 -17.37 -8.16
C ILE A 369 -0.99 -18.22 -9.15
N ARG A 370 -0.38 -19.27 -9.71
CA ARG A 370 -1.10 -20.25 -10.56
C ARG A 370 -2.27 -20.90 -9.81
N PHE A 371 -2.04 -21.30 -8.56
CA PHE A 371 -3.10 -21.86 -7.71
C PHE A 371 -4.22 -20.85 -7.45
N GLN A 372 -3.88 -19.58 -7.15
CA GLN A 372 -4.87 -18.51 -6.98
C GLN A 372 -5.70 -18.27 -8.24
N ALA A 373 -5.12 -18.38 -9.43
CA ALA A 373 -5.88 -18.33 -10.68
C ALA A 373 -6.88 -19.50 -10.80
N GLY A 374 -6.48 -20.72 -10.39
CA GLY A 374 -7.38 -21.87 -10.27
C GLY A 374 -8.52 -21.64 -9.27
N LEU A 375 -8.23 -21.01 -8.11
CA LEU A 375 -9.26 -20.63 -7.14
C LEU A 375 -10.24 -19.61 -7.73
N ALA A 376 -9.75 -18.58 -8.41
CA ALA A 376 -10.60 -17.58 -9.06
C ALA A 376 -11.51 -18.22 -10.14
N LEU A 377 -10.97 -19.13 -10.95
CA LEU A 377 -11.75 -19.91 -11.92
C LEU A 377 -12.83 -20.77 -11.22
N SER A 378 -12.49 -21.37 -10.07
CA SER A 378 -13.46 -22.15 -9.30
C SER A 378 -14.59 -21.29 -8.73
N GLN A 379 -14.29 -20.04 -8.35
CA GLN A 379 -15.27 -19.09 -7.84
C GLN A 379 -16.20 -18.57 -8.95
N ILE A 380 -15.70 -18.42 -10.20
CA ILE A 380 -16.51 -18.13 -11.38
C ILE A 380 -17.53 -19.26 -11.64
N GLY A 381 -17.13 -20.51 -11.44
CA GLY A 381 -18.04 -21.66 -11.48
C GLY A 381 -18.22 -22.28 -12.86
N GLU A 382 -19.44 -22.73 -13.17
CA GLU A 382 -19.79 -23.48 -14.39
C GLU A 382 -19.21 -22.91 -15.71
N PRO A 383 -19.19 -21.58 -15.94
CA PRO A 383 -18.59 -21.03 -17.17
C PRO A 383 -17.12 -21.40 -17.40
N ALA A 384 -16.36 -21.72 -16.35
CA ALA A 384 -14.95 -22.06 -16.43
C ALA A 384 -14.67 -23.56 -16.68
N VAL A 385 -15.68 -24.43 -16.60
CA VAL A 385 -15.50 -25.89 -16.61
C VAL A 385 -14.82 -26.37 -17.89
N ASP A 386 -15.24 -25.90 -19.06
CA ASP A 386 -14.71 -26.40 -20.35
C ASP A 386 -13.24 -26.02 -20.54
N THR A 387 -12.88 -24.81 -20.13
CA THR A 387 -11.50 -24.33 -20.22
C THR A 387 -10.62 -25.04 -19.19
N LEU A 388 -11.13 -25.30 -17.98
CA LEU A 388 -10.42 -26.09 -16.97
C LEU A 388 -10.22 -27.55 -17.39
N ILE A 389 -11.21 -28.18 -18.05
CA ILE A 389 -11.04 -29.52 -18.63
C ILE A 389 -9.93 -29.51 -19.69
N THR A 390 -9.90 -28.49 -20.54
CA THR A 390 -8.85 -28.35 -21.56
C THR A 390 -7.46 -28.19 -20.94
N ALA A 391 -7.33 -27.34 -19.91
CA ALA A 391 -6.10 -27.15 -19.17
C ALA A 391 -5.65 -28.46 -18.47
N PHE A 392 -6.59 -29.19 -17.85
CA PHE A 392 -6.34 -30.50 -17.24
C PHE A 392 -5.83 -31.55 -18.24
N GLU A 393 -6.27 -31.50 -19.50
CA GLU A 393 -5.85 -32.48 -20.51
C GLU A 393 -4.47 -32.19 -21.09
N LYS A 394 -4.17 -30.91 -21.33
CA LYS A 394 -2.99 -30.48 -22.10
C LYS A 394 -1.86 -29.92 -21.24
N GLY A 395 -2.13 -29.62 -19.98
CA GLY A 395 -1.22 -28.97 -19.06
C GLY A 395 -0.05 -29.84 -18.59
N ASP A 396 0.94 -29.16 -18.00
CA ASP A 396 1.97 -29.81 -17.19
C ASP A 396 1.38 -30.37 -15.87
N THR A 397 2.14 -31.17 -15.12
CA THR A 397 1.66 -31.78 -13.87
C THR A 397 1.01 -30.77 -12.93
N SER A 398 1.60 -29.58 -12.78
CA SER A 398 1.07 -28.53 -11.91
C SER A 398 -0.25 -27.95 -12.45
N THR A 399 -0.37 -27.72 -13.76
CA THR A 399 -1.61 -27.26 -14.40
C THR A 399 -2.70 -28.30 -14.21
N LYS A 400 -2.38 -29.59 -14.38
CA LYS A 400 -3.34 -30.68 -14.16
C LYS A 400 -3.83 -30.69 -12.71
N ASP A 401 -2.93 -30.57 -11.75
CA ASP A 401 -3.30 -30.57 -10.33
C ASP A 401 -4.24 -29.40 -9.99
N ILE A 402 -3.88 -28.19 -10.42
CA ILE A 402 -4.69 -27.00 -10.16
C ILE A 402 -6.06 -27.10 -10.86
N ALA A 403 -6.08 -27.53 -12.13
CA ALA A 403 -7.32 -27.65 -12.89
C ALA A 403 -8.25 -28.73 -12.32
N ALA A 404 -7.72 -29.88 -11.89
CA ALA A 404 -8.49 -30.93 -11.23
C ALA A 404 -9.08 -30.43 -9.90
N SER A 405 -8.29 -29.73 -9.07
CA SER A 405 -8.76 -29.13 -7.83
C SER A 405 -9.87 -28.09 -8.05
N ALA A 406 -9.72 -27.23 -9.07
CA ALA A 406 -10.73 -26.25 -9.45
C ALA A 406 -12.02 -26.94 -9.93
N LEU A 407 -11.93 -27.96 -10.79
CA LEU A 407 -13.07 -28.74 -11.27
C LEU A 407 -13.81 -29.44 -10.12
N GLY A 408 -13.09 -30.03 -9.17
CA GLY A 408 -13.69 -30.64 -7.97
C GLY A 408 -14.40 -29.62 -7.09
N SER A 409 -13.90 -28.38 -7.05
CA SER A 409 -14.50 -27.28 -6.30
C SER A 409 -15.75 -26.71 -6.97
N ILE A 410 -15.79 -26.66 -8.31
CA ILE A 410 -16.98 -26.25 -9.07
C ILE A 410 -18.07 -27.34 -8.99
N GLY A 411 -17.66 -28.59 -9.14
CA GLY A 411 -18.56 -29.73 -9.23
C GLY A 411 -19.41 -29.73 -10.50
N GLY A 412 -20.62 -30.28 -10.42
CA GLY A 412 -21.49 -30.48 -11.58
C GLY A 412 -21.13 -31.72 -12.38
N SER A 413 -22.11 -32.19 -13.18
CA SER A 413 -22.01 -33.47 -13.89
C SER A 413 -20.82 -33.54 -14.85
N LYS A 414 -20.53 -32.45 -15.56
CA LYS A 414 -19.46 -32.41 -16.55
C LYS A 414 -18.07 -32.51 -15.93
N ALA A 415 -17.80 -31.74 -14.87
CA ALA A 415 -16.55 -31.81 -14.13
C ALA A 415 -16.37 -33.20 -13.50
N ARG A 416 -17.42 -33.70 -12.83
CA ARG A 416 -17.44 -35.04 -12.22
C ARG A 416 -17.08 -36.13 -13.21
N ASP A 417 -17.82 -36.22 -14.32
CA ASP A 417 -17.64 -37.31 -15.28
C ASP A 417 -16.23 -37.24 -15.89
N ARG A 418 -15.69 -36.04 -16.10
CA ARG A 418 -14.31 -35.88 -16.58
C ARG A 418 -13.27 -36.36 -15.58
N LEU A 419 -13.42 -36.01 -14.29
CA LEU A 419 -12.50 -36.40 -13.22
C LEU A 419 -12.54 -37.92 -12.98
N ILE A 420 -13.73 -38.54 -12.97
CA ILE A 420 -13.89 -39.99 -12.83
C ILE A 420 -13.18 -40.73 -13.96
N ASN A 421 -13.42 -40.33 -15.22
CA ASN A 421 -12.74 -40.95 -16.36
C ASN A 421 -11.22 -40.78 -16.26
N ALA A 422 -10.73 -39.62 -15.81
CA ALA A 422 -9.30 -39.40 -15.61
C ALA A 422 -8.70 -40.31 -14.53
N LEU A 423 -9.44 -40.59 -13.45
CA LEU A 423 -8.98 -41.45 -12.36
C LEU A 423 -8.85 -42.92 -12.82
N GLU A 424 -9.79 -43.36 -13.66
CA GLU A 424 -9.81 -44.71 -14.23
C GLU A 424 -8.69 -44.92 -15.27
N ASP A 425 -8.36 -43.87 -16.04
CA ASP A 425 -7.34 -43.94 -17.10
C ASP A 425 -5.91 -43.64 -16.61
N SER A 426 -5.75 -42.99 -15.45
CA SER A 426 -4.44 -42.56 -14.96
C SER A 426 -3.67 -43.69 -14.28
N THR A 427 -2.37 -43.79 -14.58
CA THR A 427 -1.41 -44.66 -13.90
C THR A 427 -0.40 -43.88 -13.04
N GLU A 428 -0.45 -42.55 -13.07
CA GLU A 428 0.46 -41.68 -12.34
C GLU A 428 -0.06 -41.41 -10.93
N SER A 429 0.64 -41.90 -9.90
CA SER A 429 0.16 -41.83 -8.51
C SER A 429 -0.02 -40.40 -7.99
N ALA A 430 0.77 -39.43 -8.47
CA ALA A 430 0.67 -38.04 -8.04
C ALA A 430 -0.68 -37.41 -8.42
N ILE A 431 -1.07 -37.51 -9.70
CA ILE A 431 -2.34 -36.95 -10.17
C ILE A 431 -3.55 -37.74 -9.64
N GLN A 432 -3.40 -39.04 -9.36
CA GLN A 432 -4.46 -39.87 -8.77
C GLN A 432 -4.91 -39.34 -7.41
N LEU A 433 -3.99 -38.87 -6.56
CA LEU A 433 -4.35 -38.28 -5.26
C LEU A 433 -5.20 -37.01 -5.44
N THR A 434 -4.80 -36.12 -6.35
CA THR A 434 -5.55 -34.90 -6.66
C THR A 434 -6.95 -35.23 -7.20
N LEU A 435 -7.05 -36.25 -8.08
CA LEU A 435 -8.34 -36.68 -8.62
C LEU A 435 -9.25 -37.28 -7.54
N VAL A 436 -8.70 -38.10 -6.63
CA VAL A 436 -9.45 -38.64 -5.49
C VAL A 436 -9.99 -37.51 -4.62
N ASP A 437 -9.15 -36.51 -4.28
CA ASP A 437 -9.56 -35.35 -3.48
C ASP A 437 -10.66 -34.54 -4.18
N ALA A 438 -10.47 -34.24 -5.47
CA ALA A 438 -11.44 -33.49 -6.27
C ALA A 438 -12.79 -34.21 -6.39
N ILE A 439 -12.80 -35.53 -6.62
CA ILE A 439 -14.02 -36.34 -6.71
C ILE A 439 -14.70 -36.44 -5.34
N ALA A 440 -13.92 -36.61 -4.26
CA ALA A 440 -14.43 -36.63 -2.89
C ALA A 440 -15.11 -35.31 -2.51
N LYS A 441 -14.52 -34.19 -2.92
CA LYS A 441 -15.07 -32.85 -2.72
C LYS A 441 -16.42 -32.65 -3.42
N ILE A 442 -16.63 -33.26 -4.58
CA ILE A 442 -17.94 -33.28 -5.26
C ILE A 442 -18.97 -34.08 -4.45
N GLY A 443 -18.57 -35.24 -3.93
CA GLY A 443 -19.32 -35.99 -2.90
C GLY A 443 -20.68 -36.57 -3.32
N ASP A 444 -21.09 -36.42 -4.59
CA ASP A 444 -22.35 -36.98 -5.07
C ASP A 444 -22.29 -38.52 -5.23
N VAL A 445 -23.45 -39.16 -5.39
CA VAL A 445 -23.54 -40.63 -5.43
C VAL A 445 -22.65 -41.26 -6.51
N PRO A 446 -22.60 -40.75 -7.76
CA PRO A 446 -21.66 -41.26 -8.75
C PRO A 446 -20.19 -41.09 -8.37
N SER A 447 -19.79 -39.94 -7.79
CA SER A 447 -18.44 -39.72 -7.28
C SER A 447 -18.06 -40.75 -6.22
N MET A 448 -18.91 -40.95 -5.22
CA MET A 448 -18.65 -41.92 -4.14
C MET A 448 -18.50 -43.35 -4.67
N ARG A 449 -19.34 -43.76 -5.62
CA ARG A 449 -19.23 -45.08 -6.27
C ARG A 449 -17.93 -45.25 -7.06
N ALA A 450 -17.44 -44.18 -7.70
CA ALA A 450 -16.17 -44.23 -8.40
C ALA A 450 -15.00 -44.42 -7.42
N LEU A 451 -15.01 -43.70 -6.29
CA LEU A 451 -14.00 -43.85 -5.25
C LEU A 451 -14.03 -45.24 -4.59
N GLU A 452 -15.21 -45.82 -4.37
CA GLU A 452 -15.35 -47.20 -3.87
C GLU A 452 -14.74 -48.23 -4.82
N ARG A 453 -14.97 -48.07 -6.13
CA ARG A 453 -14.35 -48.94 -7.15
C ARG A 453 -12.83 -48.80 -7.14
N GLN A 454 -12.32 -47.59 -7.01
CA GLN A 454 -10.87 -47.35 -6.92
C GLN A 454 -10.28 -48.00 -5.66
N LEU A 455 -10.96 -47.89 -4.52
CA LEU A 455 -10.52 -48.54 -3.27
C LEU A 455 -10.44 -50.06 -3.40
N GLN A 456 -11.43 -50.67 -4.07
CA GLN A 456 -11.42 -52.11 -4.35
C GLN A 456 -10.23 -52.54 -5.22
N GLN A 457 -9.83 -51.70 -6.18
CA GLN A 457 -8.67 -51.98 -7.05
C GLN A 457 -7.35 -52.06 -6.26
N TYR A 458 -7.19 -51.23 -5.21
CA TYR A 458 -5.99 -51.21 -4.37
C TYR A 458 -6.12 -52.06 -3.09
N GLN A 459 -7.18 -52.87 -2.94
CA GLN A 459 -7.46 -53.62 -1.71
C GLN A 459 -6.36 -54.62 -1.29
N GLN A 460 -5.47 -55.02 -2.21
CA GLN A 460 -4.34 -55.91 -1.91
C GLN A 460 -2.98 -55.18 -1.81
N ASP A 461 -2.97 -53.86 -2.01
CA ASP A 461 -1.76 -53.04 -1.98
C ASP A 461 -1.81 -52.09 -0.77
N ASP A 462 -1.36 -52.59 0.39
CA ASP A 462 -1.38 -51.86 1.66
C ASP A 462 -0.36 -50.70 1.69
N GLU A 463 0.63 -50.68 0.80
CA GLU A 463 1.66 -49.62 0.72
C GLU A 463 1.29 -48.50 -0.27
N SER A 464 0.21 -48.67 -1.05
CA SER A 464 -0.27 -47.67 -2.01
C SER A 464 -0.70 -46.38 -1.31
N GLY A 465 -0.05 -45.26 -1.65
CA GLY A 465 -0.44 -43.93 -1.17
C GLY A 465 -1.88 -43.57 -1.54
N VAL A 466 -2.37 -44.04 -2.70
CA VAL A 466 -3.76 -43.82 -3.15
C VAL A 466 -4.74 -44.53 -2.24
N ARG A 467 -4.43 -45.76 -1.81
CA ARG A 467 -5.27 -46.49 -0.86
C ARG A 467 -5.33 -45.80 0.49
N ILE A 468 -4.17 -45.43 1.05
CA ILE A 468 -4.08 -44.75 2.35
C ILE A 468 -4.94 -43.48 2.32
N PHE A 469 -4.84 -42.71 1.23
CA PHE A 469 -5.62 -41.49 1.06
C PHE A 469 -7.12 -41.76 0.91
N LEU A 470 -7.53 -42.78 0.14
CA LEU A 470 -8.94 -43.18 0.04
C LEU A 470 -9.52 -43.58 1.41
N ASP A 471 -8.78 -44.35 2.22
CA ASP A 471 -9.20 -44.73 3.58
C ASP A 471 -9.39 -43.50 4.49
N GLU A 472 -8.53 -42.48 4.37
CA GLU A 472 -8.66 -41.21 5.08
C GLU A 472 -9.90 -40.42 4.63
N VAL A 473 -10.13 -40.32 3.31
CA VAL A 473 -11.32 -39.69 2.74
C VAL A 473 -12.59 -40.34 3.29
N PHE A 474 -12.73 -41.66 3.20
CA PHE A 474 -13.92 -42.36 3.71
C PHE A 474 -14.09 -42.22 5.23
N ARG A 475 -12.97 -42.20 5.99
CA ARG A 475 -13.02 -41.94 7.42
C ARG A 475 -13.54 -40.53 7.72
N SER A 476 -13.07 -39.50 7.02
CA SER A 476 -13.51 -38.11 7.23
C SER A 476 -15.01 -37.91 6.90
N LEU A 477 -15.50 -38.60 5.86
CA LEU A 477 -16.91 -38.58 5.45
C LEU A 477 -17.83 -39.28 6.46
N ALA A 478 -17.33 -40.30 7.17
CA ALA A 478 -18.08 -40.96 8.23
C ALA A 478 -18.23 -40.09 9.50
N PHE A 479 -17.27 -39.20 9.77
CA PHE A 479 -17.33 -38.27 10.90
C PHE A 479 -18.19 -37.04 10.64
N SER A 480 -18.38 -36.63 9.38
CA SER A 480 -19.20 -35.47 9.01
C SER A 480 -20.70 -35.77 8.91
N ASN A 481 -21.09 -37.05 8.89
CA ASN A 481 -22.48 -37.51 8.88
C ASN A 481 -23.02 -37.93 10.27
N ASN A 482 -22.24 -37.74 11.34
CA ASN A 482 -22.63 -37.92 12.75
C ASN A 482 -22.60 -36.57 13.47
#